data_AF-A0A6G5A509-F1
#
_entry.id   AF-A0A6G5A509-F1
#
_cell.length_a   1.000
_cell.length_b   1.000
_cell.length_c   1.000
_cell.angle_alpha   90.00
_cell.angle_beta   90.00
_cell.angle_gamma   90.00
#
_symmetry.space_group_name_H-M   'P 1'
#
loop_
_entity.id
_entity.type
_entity.pdbx_description
1 polymer ?
#
loop_
_entity_poly.entity_id
_entity_poly.type
_entity_poly.pdbx_seq_one_letter_code
_entity_poly.pdbx_strand_id
1 'polypeptide(L)'
;MNWRVIAFAVICMVVIVEARRRSTGPVKCSNTEVAVRGWRRRDRFCRPMLTRPSLRWRRRKCICKMGYVRNAWNQCVPRSECNRCKLYRRMDYNLCETACPLTCGYPIPTFCPMQCVKGCACPPGYVIDPRSGTKSCISAT
;
A
#
# COMPACT_ATOMS: atom_id res chain seq x y z
N MET A 1 31.61 -46.63 -18.22
CA MET A 1 30.66 -45.70 -17.56
C MET A 1 31.23 -45.36 -16.18
N ASN A 2 31.83 -44.17 -16.02
CA ASN A 2 32.63 -43.87 -14.82
C ASN A 2 31.71 -43.55 -13.63
N TRP A 3 31.68 -44.42 -12.62
CA TRP A 3 30.89 -44.25 -11.38
C TRP A 3 31.04 -42.87 -10.74
N ARG A 4 32.25 -42.29 -10.81
CA ARG A 4 32.53 -40.92 -10.37
C ARG A 4 31.63 -39.89 -11.07
N VAL A 5 31.48 -39.99 -12.39
CA VAL A 5 30.65 -39.09 -13.21
C VAL A 5 29.16 -39.21 -12.83
N ILE A 6 28.69 -40.43 -12.58
CA ILE A 6 27.30 -40.68 -12.15
C ILE A 6 27.05 -40.08 -10.77
N ALA A 7 27.95 -40.30 -9.82
CA ALA A 7 27.83 -39.76 -8.46
C ALA A 7 27.81 -38.22 -8.45
N PHE A 8 28.68 -37.57 -9.22
CA PHE A 8 28.66 -36.11 -9.36
C PHE A 8 27.35 -35.60 -9.97
N ALA A 9 26.81 -36.27 -10.99
CA ALA A 9 25.55 -35.89 -11.61
C ALA A 9 24.36 -35.99 -10.65
N VAL A 10 24.28 -37.05 -9.84
CA VAL A 10 23.22 -37.23 -8.83
C VAL A 10 23.32 -36.17 -7.74
N ILE A 11 24.52 -35.91 -7.22
CA ILE A 11 24.76 -34.86 -6.20
C ILE A 11 24.33 -33.49 -6.74
N CYS A 12 24.74 -33.14 -7.97
CA CYS A 12 24.33 -31.89 -8.61
C CYS A 12 22.80 -31.79 -8.76
N MET A 13 22.12 -32.87 -9.17
CA MET A 13 20.66 -32.87 -9.31
C MET A 13 19.95 -32.69 -7.97
N VAL A 14 20.43 -33.32 -6.89
CA VAL A 14 19.88 -33.15 -5.53
C VAL A 14 20.07 -31.72 -5.05
N VAL A 15 21.26 -31.14 -5.21
CA VAL A 15 21.55 -29.74 -4.85
C VAL A 15 20.68 -28.76 -5.65
N ILE A 16 20.45 -29.01 -6.95
CA ILE A 16 19.56 -28.19 -7.78
C ILE A 16 18.10 -28.29 -7.30
N VAL A 17 17.62 -29.49 -6.94
CA VAL A 17 16.26 -29.69 -6.44
C VAL A 17 16.05 -29.03 -5.07
N GLU A 18 17.02 -29.13 -4.16
CA GLU A 18 16.96 -28.48 -2.84
C GLU A 18 17.08 -26.95 -2.93
N ALA A 19 17.95 -26.44 -3.80
CA ALA A 19 18.05 -24.99 -4.05
C ALA A 19 16.74 -24.41 -4.61
N ARG A 20 16.03 -25.14 -5.47
CA ARG A 20 14.69 -24.76 -5.96
C ARG A 20 13.63 -24.75 -4.86
N ARG A 21 13.72 -25.65 -3.87
CA ARG A 21 12.80 -25.68 -2.72
C ARG A 21 13.02 -24.49 -1.76
N ARG A 22 14.23 -23.93 -1.71
CA ARG A 22 14.57 -22.84 -0.76
C ARG A 22 13.97 -21.47 -1.14
N SER A 23 13.55 -21.27 -2.38
CA SER A 23 12.97 -19.99 -2.85
C SER A 23 11.46 -19.85 -2.67
N THR A 24 10.77 -20.90 -2.19
CA THR A 24 9.29 -20.94 -2.10
C THR A 24 8.79 -20.95 -0.66
N GLY A 25 9.35 -20.08 0.18
CA GLY A 25 8.74 -19.80 1.49
C GLY A 25 7.34 -19.17 1.34
N PRO A 26 6.44 -19.34 2.33
CA PRO A 26 5.12 -18.72 2.30
C PRO A 26 5.26 -17.19 2.22
N VAL A 27 4.45 -16.56 1.37
CA VAL A 27 4.46 -15.09 1.19
C VAL A 27 4.05 -14.44 2.50
N LYS A 28 4.96 -13.67 3.11
CA LYS A 28 4.67 -12.87 4.31
C LYS A 28 3.94 -11.58 3.91
N CYS A 29 2.72 -11.42 4.40
CA CYS A 29 1.88 -10.24 4.18
C CYS A 29 1.70 -9.44 5.47
N SER A 30 1.22 -8.20 5.35
CA SER A 30 0.83 -7.40 6.51
C SER A 30 -0.39 -7.99 7.25
N ASN A 31 -0.60 -7.61 8.50
CA ASN A 31 -1.72 -8.05 9.34
C ASN A 31 -3.10 -7.70 8.74
N THR A 32 -3.19 -6.74 7.83
CA THR A 32 -4.44 -6.35 7.13
C THR A 32 -4.55 -6.92 5.71
N GLU A 33 -3.65 -7.82 5.33
CA GLU A 33 -3.57 -8.43 4.01
C GLU A 33 -3.68 -9.95 4.07
N VAL A 34 -3.98 -10.56 2.92
CA VAL A 34 -3.91 -12.00 2.68
C VAL A 34 -3.06 -12.30 1.47
N ALA A 35 -2.29 -13.39 1.54
CA ALA A 35 -1.54 -13.88 0.41
C ALA A 35 -2.50 -14.45 -0.65
N VAL A 36 -2.32 -14.08 -1.92
CA VAL A 36 -3.03 -14.70 -3.03
C VAL A 36 -2.32 -15.98 -3.46
N ARG A 37 -3.09 -17.04 -3.71
CA ARG A 37 -2.58 -18.26 -4.34
C ARG A 37 -2.59 -18.04 -5.86
N GLY A 38 -1.50 -18.40 -6.53
CA GLY A 38 -1.36 -18.26 -7.99
C GLY A 38 -1.03 -16.84 -8.46
N TRP A 39 -1.80 -16.34 -9.43
CA TRP A 39 -1.50 -15.08 -10.12
C TRP A 39 -1.64 -13.84 -9.24
N ARG A 40 -0.74 -12.87 -9.44
CA ARG A 40 -0.78 -11.56 -8.75
C ARG A 40 -2.09 -10.82 -9.08
N ARG A 41 -2.77 -10.32 -8.05
CA ARG A 41 -4.07 -9.64 -8.17
C ARG A 41 -3.95 -8.13 -7.90
N ARG A 42 -4.91 -7.35 -8.40
CA ARG A 42 -5.05 -5.93 -8.08
C ARG A 42 -5.93 -5.77 -6.85
N ASP A 43 -5.64 -4.78 -6.02
CA ASP A 43 -6.49 -4.41 -4.89
C ASP A 43 -7.68 -3.56 -5.32
N ARG A 44 -8.71 -3.56 -4.47
CA ARG A 44 -9.76 -2.53 -4.48
C ARG A 44 -9.25 -1.31 -3.72
N PHE A 45 -9.41 -0.13 -4.30
CA PHE A 45 -8.96 1.12 -3.69
C PHE A 45 -10.11 1.90 -3.07
N CYS A 46 -9.83 2.65 -2.01
CA CYS A 46 -10.80 3.56 -1.40
C CYS A 46 -11.18 4.67 -2.38
N ARG A 47 -10.17 5.38 -2.90
CA ARG A 47 -10.32 6.44 -3.90
C ARG A 47 -9.40 6.21 -5.10
N PRO A 48 -9.80 5.33 -6.04
CA PRO A 48 -8.96 4.96 -7.18
C PRO A 48 -8.46 6.17 -7.99
N MET A 49 -9.29 7.19 -8.17
CA MET A 49 -8.96 8.37 -8.99
C MET A 49 -8.06 9.39 -8.29
N LEU A 50 -7.90 9.29 -6.97
CA LEU A 50 -6.93 10.09 -6.21
C LEU A 50 -5.63 9.34 -5.95
N THR A 51 -5.61 8.04 -6.23
CA THR A 51 -4.43 7.20 -6.01
C THR A 51 -3.53 7.28 -7.24
N ARG A 52 -2.20 7.34 -7.01
CA ARG A 52 -1.19 7.31 -8.07
C ARG A 52 -1.46 6.13 -9.04
N PRO A 53 -1.45 6.34 -10.38
CA PRO A 53 -1.75 5.27 -11.34
C PRO A 53 -0.87 4.02 -11.18
N SER A 54 0.43 4.20 -10.94
CA SER A 54 1.37 3.10 -10.69
C SER A 54 0.98 2.25 -9.48
N LEU A 55 0.41 2.88 -8.45
CA LEU A 55 -0.05 2.20 -7.25
C LEU A 55 -1.39 1.48 -7.47
N ARG A 56 -2.32 2.13 -8.18
CA ARG A 56 -3.65 1.61 -8.53
C ARG A 56 -3.56 0.33 -9.36
N TRP A 57 -2.68 0.30 -10.35
CA TRP A 57 -2.57 -0.82 -11.29
C TRP A 57 -1.58 -1.92 -10.86
N ARG A 58 -0.86 -1.72 -9.75
CA ARG A 58 0.11 -2.69 -9.24
C ARG A 58 -0.57 -4.04 -8.94
N ARG A 59 -0.06 -5.11 -9.54
CA ARG A 59 -0.44 -6.50 -9.21
C ARG A 59 0.41 -7.00 -8.05
N ARG A 60 -0.22 -7.48 -6.98
CA ARG A 60 0.43 -7.86 -5.72
C ARG A 60 0.22 -9.35 -5.40
N LYS A 61 1.15 -9.90 -4.61
CA LYS A 61 0.98 -11.21 -3.96
C LYS A 61 0.22 -11.10 -2.62
N CYS A 62 0.16 -9.91 -2.03
CA CYS A 62 -0.63 -9.60 -0.84
C CYS A 62 -1.74 -8.62 -1.21
N ILE A 63 -2.99 -8.96 -0.92
CA ILE A 63 -4.16 -8.11 -1.16
C ILE A 63 -4.87 -7.82 0.15
N CYS A 64 -5.61 -6.72 0.22
CA CYS A 64 -6.36 -6.36 1.41
C CYS A 64 -7.37 -7.45 1.79
N LYS A 65 -7.49 -7.72 3.09
CA LYS A 65 -8.50 -8.61 3.66
C LYS A 65 -9.93 -8.20 3.26
N MET A 66 -10.87 -9.12 3.39
CA MET A 66 -12.29 -8.78 3.28
C MET A 66 -12.65 -7.70 4.31
N GLY A 67 -13.47 -6.72 3.90
CA GLY A 67 -13.76 -5.53 4.71
C GLY A 67 -12.72 -4.41 4.63
N TYR A 68 -11.57 -4.63 3.98
CA TYR A 68 -10.52 -3.62 3.79
C TYR A 68 -10.42 -3.16 2.33
N VAL A 69 -9.91 -1.95 2.12
CA VAL A 69 -9.56 -1.36 0.82
C VAL A 69 -8.21 -0.66 0.91
N ARG A 70 -7.50 -0.55 -0.21
CA ARG A 70 -6.20 0.14 -0.23
C ARG A 70 -6.39 1.65 -0.37
N ASN A 71 -5.75 2.44 0.49
CA ASN A 71 -5.75 3.90 0.41
C ASN A 71 -4.62 4.42 -0.50
N ALA A 72 -4.57 5.74 -0.66
CA ALA A 72 -3.54 6.43 -1.45
C ALA A 72 -2.09 6.25 -0.93
N TRP A 73 -1.90 5.88 0.34
CA TRP A 73 -0.61 5.61 0.97
C TRP A 73 -0.21 4.12 0.92
N ASN A 74 -0.83 3.33 0.04
CA ASN A 74 -0.57 1.90 -0.14
C ASN A 74 -0.86 1.05 1.12
N GLN A 75 -1.70 1.51 2.03
CA GLN A 75 -2.11 0.78 3.24
C GLN A 75 -3.51 0.18 3.05
N CYS A 76 -3.77 -0.99 3.63
CA CYS A 76 -5.11 -1.55 3.70
C CYS A 76 -5.84 -1.00 4.93
N VAL A 77 -6.92 -0.26 4.69
CA VAL A 77 -7.73 0.42 5.72
C VAL A 77 -9.15 -0.14 5.76
N PRO A 78 -9.86 -0.06 6.91
CA PRO A 78 -11.25 -0.50 6.98
C PRO A 78 -12.12 0.25 5.97
N ARG A 79 -12.97 -0.48 5.25
CA ARG A 79 -13.88 0.11 4.25
C ARG A 79 -14.88 1.09 4.89
N SER A 80 -15.27 0.88 6.14
CA SER A 80 -16.12 1.80 6.91
C SER A 80 -15.47 3.17 7.08
N GLU A 81 -14.22 3.21 7.51
CA GLU A 81 -13.46 4.46 7.68
C GLU A 81 -13.20 5.16 6.34
N CYS A 82 -12.87 4.39 5.30
CA CYS A 82 -12.81 4.89 3.93
C CYS A 82 -14.11 5.58 3.51
N ASN A 83 -15.27 4.95 3.79
CA ASN A 83 -16.56 5.50 3.41
C ASN A 83 -16.87 6.82 4.13
N ARG A 84 -16.46 6.97 5.41
CA ARG A 84 -16.58 8.25 6.13
C ARG A 84 -15.80 9.37 5.45
N CYS A 85 -14.68 9.06 4.80
CA CYS A 85 -13.95 10.11 4.08
C CYS A 85 -14.61 10.51 2.77
N LYS A 86 -15.47 9.69 2.16
CA LYS A 86 -16.05 9.94 0.83
C LYS A 86 -16.81 11.26 0.72
N LEU A 87 -17.38 11.74 1.82
CA LEU A 87 -18.08 13.02 1.91
C LEU A 87 -17.17 14.24 1.73
N TYR A 88 -15.87 14.12 2.03
CA TYR A 88 -14.90 15.19 1.82
C TYR A 88 -14.32 15.16 0.42
N ARG A 89 -14.26 16.30 -0.26
CA ARG A 89 -13.75 16.38 -1.63
C ARG A 89 -12.24 16.11 -1.65
N ARG A 90 -11.83 15.18 -2.50
CA ARG A 90 -10.42 14.83 -2.76
C ARG A 90 -9.61 14.37 -1.52
N MET A 91 -10.26 13.73 -0.55
CA MET A 91 -9.59 13.15 0.63
C MET A 91 -9.61 11.62 0.65
N ASP A 92 -8.62 10.98 1.24
CA ASP A 92 -8.63 9.53 1.48
C ASP A 92 -8.35 9.25 2.97
N TYR A 93 -8.69 8.07 3.47
CA TYR A 93 -8.46 7.71 4.87
C TYR A 93 -7.01 7.28 5.08
N ASN A 94 -6.30 7.98 5.97
CA ASN A 94 -4.92 7.68 6.34
C ASN A 94 -4.87 7.12 7.78
N LEU A 95 -4.00 6.12 7.98
CA LEU A 95 -3.74 5.55 9.32
C LEU A 95 -2.68 6.33 10.10
N CYS A 96 -1.87 7.14 9.42
CA CYS A 96 -0.87 8.00 10.02
C CYS A 96 -0.72 9.25 9.15
N GLU A 97 -1.60 10.23 9.39
CA GLU A 97 -1.43 11.58 8.88
C GLU A 97 -0.59 12.41 9.86
N THR A 98 0.14 13.40 9.34
CA THR A 98 0.79 14.41 10.18
C THR A 98 -0.26 15.19 10.97
N ALA A 99 0.06 15.57 12.21
CA ALA A 99 -0.78 16.52 12.94
C ALA A 99 -0.72 17.95 12.39
N CYS A 100 0.25 18.25 11.52
CA CYS A 100 0.41 19.55 10.88
C CYS A 100 0.29 19.38 9.36
N PRO A 101 -0.94 19.16 8.85
CA PRO A 101 -1.15 18.98 7.42
C PRO A 101 -0.84 20.28 6.66
N LEU A 102 -0.28 20.12 5.46
CA LEU A 102 0.02 21.25 4.59
C LEU A 102 -1.27 21.90 4.07
N THR A 103 -1.31 23.23 4.11
CA THR A 103 -2.42 24.04 3.64
C THR A 103 -1.94 24.99 2.55
N CYS A 104 -2.68 25.09 1.44
CA CYS A 104 -2.29 25.92 0.30
C CYS A 104 -2.16 27.40 0.72
N GLY A 105 -1.07 28.06 0.32
CA GLY A 105 -0.83 29.47 0.63
C GLY A 105 -0.36 29.75 2.06
N TYR A 106 -0.18 28.73 2.89
CA TYR A 106 0.41 28.86 4.23
C TYR A 106 1.85 28.34 4.25
N PRO A 107 2.72 28.91 5.10
CA PRO A 107 4.08 28.42 5.27
C PRO A 107 4.08 26.98 5.80
N ILE A 108 5.10 26.22 5.42
CA ILE A 108 5.33 24.87 5.95
C ILE A 108 5.61 25.00 7.45
N PRO A 109 4.92 24.23 8.32
CA PRO A 109 5.16 24.27 9.76
C PRO A 109 6.63 23.95 10.08
N THR A 110 7.32 24.86 10.77
CA THR A 110 8.72 24.69 11.17
C THR A 110 8.88 23.70 12.32
N PHE A 111 7.87 23.60 13.18
CA PHE A 111 7.79 22.62 14.25
C PHE A 111 6.53 21.78 14.06
N CYS A 112 6.70 20.46 13.97
CA CYS A 112 5.58 19.53 13.98
C CYS A 112 5.92 18.29 14.81
N PRO A 113 5.08 17.90 15.79
CA PRO A 113 5.28 16.66 16.52
C PRO A 113 5.17 15.44 15.58
N MET A 114 6.01 14.43 15.83
CA MET A 114 6.03 13.14 15.12
C MET A 114 4.86 12.23 15.54
N GLN A 115 3.65 12.77 15.58
CA GLN A 115 2.44 12.05 15.97
C GLN A 115 1.65 11.60 14.75
N CYS A 116 1.19 10.34 14.79
CA CYS A 116 0.31 9.77 13.75
C CYS A 116 -1.16 10.03 14.10
N VAL A 117 -1.83 10.85 13.31
CA VAL A 117 -3.26 11.10 13.45
C VAL A 117 -4.03 10.26 12.43
N LYS A 118 -4.98 9.46 12.89
CA LYS A 118 -5.86 8.68 11.99
C LYS A 118 -7.01 9.57 11.52
N GLY A 119 -7.32 9.53 10.23
CA GLY A 119 -8.46 10.27 9.72
C GLY A 119 -8.41 10.54 8.22
N CYS A 120 -9.36 11.35 7.77
CA CYS A 120 -9.41 11.81 6.39
C CYS A 120 -8.33 12.86 6.14
N ALA A 121 -7.49 12.60 5.15
CA ALA A 121 -6.32 13.40 4.84
C ALA A 121 -6.21 13.66 3.33
N CYS A 122 -5.42 14.67 2.97
CA CYS A 122 -5.10 14.93 1.58
C CYS A 122 -4.12 13.88 1.05
N PRO A 123 -4.47 13.12 0.00
CA PRO A 123 -3.58 12.11 -0.53
C PRO A 123 -2.32 12.73 -1.14
N PRO A 124 -1.25 11.96 -1.39
CA PRO A 124 0.00 12.47 -1.96
C PRO A 124 -0.23 13.32 -3.22
N GLY A 125 0.33 14.52 -3.25
CA GLY A 125 0.14 15.51 -4.32
C GLY A 125 -1.02 16.49 -4.10
N TYR A 126 -1.70 16.42 -2.95
CA TYR A 126 -2.77 17.33 -2.58
C TYR A 126 -2.50 17.99 -1.22
N VAL A 127 -3.02 19.21 -1.04
CA VAL A 127 -2.95 19.99 0.21
C VAL A 127 -4.33 20.50 0.60
N ILE A 128 -4.49 20.92 1.86
CA ILE A 128 -5.76 21.46 2.35
C ILE A 128 -6.10 22.74 1.58
N ASP A 129 -7.37 22.84 1.20
CA ASP A 129 -7.96 24.03 0.60
C ASP A 129 -8.50 24.97 1.70
N PRO A 130 -7.82 26.09 2.01
CA PRO A 130 -8.27 26.99 3.07
C PRO A 130 -9.52 27.79 2.69
N ARG A 131 -9.90 27.82 1.41
CA ARG A 131 -11.05 28.60 0.92
C ARG A 131 -12.35 27.82 0.98
N SER A 132 -12.27 26.52 1.26
CA SER A 132 -13.42 25.63 1.28
C SER A 132 -14.14 25.71 2.62
N GLY A 133 -15.45 26.00 2.60
CA GLY A 133 -16.30 26.00 3.81
C GLY A 133 -16.48 24.61 4.47
N THR A 134 -16.01 23.55 3.80
CA THR A 134 -15.89 22.20 4.36
C THR A 134 -14.50 21.64 4.13
N LYS A 135 -14.13 20.59 4.85
CA LYS A 135 -12.82 19.95 4.70
C LYS A 135 -12.63 19.41 3.28
N SER A 136 -11.66 19.95 2.52
CA SER A 136 -11.35 19.51 1.16
C SER A 136 -9.89 19.71 0.77
N CYS A 137 -9.48 19.09 -0.34
CA CYS A 137 -8.13 19.21 -0.86
C CYS A 137 -8.07 19.75 -2.30
N ILE A 138 -6.98 20.44 -2.60
CA ILE A 138 -6.60 20.90 -3.93
C ILE A 138 -5.21 20.37 -4.30
N SER A 139 -4.91 20.37 -5.59
CA SER A 139 -3.62 19.91 -6.09
C SER A 139 -2.51 20.80 -5.54
N ALA A 140 -1.38 20.22 -5.17
CA ALA A 140 -0.20 20.93 -4.67
C ALA A 140 0.70 21.49 -5.80
N THR A 141 0.22 21.40 -7.04
CA THR A 141 0.90 21.82 -8.28
C THR A 141 0.74 23.30 -8.55
#